data_AF-B9SWV5-F1
#
_entry.id   AF-B9SWV5-F1
#
_cell.length_a   1.000
_cell.length_b   1.000
_cell.length_c   1.000
_cell.angle_alpha   90.00
_cell.angle_beta   90.00
_cell.angle_gamma   90.00
#
_symmetry.space_group_name_H-M   'P 1'
#
loop_
_entity.id
_entity.type
_entity.pdbx_description
1 polymer ?
#
loop_
_entity_poly.entity_id
_entity_poly.type
_entity_poly.pdbx_seq_one_letter_code
_entity_poly.pdbx_strand_id
1 'polypeptide(L)'
;MANSRMNIRKLIQDGFIIRKPATTHSRSQARRMQEAKQRGKHSGFGKRKGTREARLPSKQKWMGKLRVLRRLLKKYREVDKIDRHMYHYMYIKVKGNAFRNKRVLMESIHKLKAEKTAKDRAVLDQFVAWKANSKHSKNKKKIISSVSRD
;
A
#
# COMPACT_ATOMS: atom_id res chain seq x y z
N MET A 1 51.73 38.59 27.49
CA MET A 1 50.66 38.52 28.51
C MET A 1 49.31 38.27 27.83
N ALA A 2 48.75 37.06 27.99
CA ALA A 2 47.50 36.62 27.36
C ALA A 2 46.28 36.86 28.27
N ASN A 3 46.10 38.10 28.72
CA ASN A 3 45.22 38.41 29.85
C ASN A 3 43.79 38.78 29.43
N SER A 4 43.53 38.86 28.11
CA SER A 4 42.21 39.18 27.55
C SER A 4 41.79 38.14 26.50
N ARG A 5 40.48 37.98 26.29
CA ARG A 5 39.96 37.09 25.24
C ARG A 5 40.36 37.54 23.83
N MET A 6 40.61 38.84 23.61
CA MET A 6 41.17 39.33 22.35
C MET A 6 42.61 38.84 22.16
N ASN A 7 43.44 38.88 23.22
CA ASN A 7 44.82 38.40 23.14
C ASN A 7 44.85 36.88 22.91
N ILE A 8 43.95 36.11 23.54
CA ILE A 8 43.81 34.66 23.29
C ILE A 8 43.41 34.39 21.83
N ARG A 9 42.49 35.17 21.24
CA ARG A 9 42.12 35.03 19.82
C ARG A 9 43.29 35.36 18.88
N LYS A 10 44.08 36.40 19.20
CA LYS A 10 45.31 36.73 18.46
C LYS A 10 46.30 35.57 18.52
N LEU A 11 46.48 34.93 19.68
CA LEU A 11 47.33 33.74 19.84
C LEU A 11 46.80 32.50 19.10
N ILE A 12 45.48 32.35 18.93
CA ILE A 12 44.89 31.31 18.08
C ILE A 12 45.16 31.60 16.60
N GLN A 13 45.05 32.86 16.19
CA GLN A 13 45.29 33.31 14.81
C GLN A 13 46.77 33.26 14.41
N ASP A 14 47.67 33.62 15.34
CA ASP A 14 49.12 33.53 15.20
C ASP A 14 49.62 32.07 15.31
N GLY A 15 48.74 31.12 15.66
CA GLY A 15 49.04 29.68 15.68
C GLY A 15 49.69 29.14 16.97
N PHE A 16 49.86 29.98 18.00
CA PHE A 16 50.40 29.56 19.31
C PHE A 16 49.42 28.71 20.12
N ILE A 17 48.10 28.88 19.92
CA ILE A 17 47.06 28.05 20.54
C ILE A 17 46.33 27.26 19.46
N ILE A 18 46.52 25.94 19.44
CA ILE A 18 45.94 25.05 18.43
C ILE A 18 44.88 24.15 19.05
N ARG A 19 43.70 24.10 18.42
CA ARG A 19 42.69 23.08 18.74
C ARG A 19 43.17 21.72 18.26
N LYS A 20 43.42 20.81 19.19
CA LYS A 20 43.75 19.42 18.84
C LYS A 20 42.61 18.79 18.01
N PRO A 21 42.93 17.99 16.98
CA PRO A 21 41.91 17.26 16.24
C PRO A 21 41.15 16.31 17.18
N ALA A 22 39.88 16.10 16.90
CA ALA A 22 39.11 15.10 17.64
C ALA A 22 39.68 13.69 17.40
N THR A 23 39.65 12.85 18.42
CA THR A 23 40.03 11.44 18.29
C THR A 23 39.13 10.77 17.25
N THR A 24 39.75 10.18 16.23
CA THR A 24 38.99 9.63 15.10
C THR A 24 38.56 8.19 15.39
N HIS A 25 37.25 7.96 15.49
CA HIS A 25 36.67 6.62 15.50
C HIS A 25 36.09 6.26 14.14
N SER A 26 36.74 5.33 13.44
CA SER A 26 36.29 4.91 12.11
C SER A 26 35.02 4.05 12.18
N ARG A 27 34.08 4.30 11.25
CA ARG A 27 32.88 3.47 11.03
C ARG A 27 33.05 2.42 9.92
N SER A 28 34.25 2.22 9.38
CA SER A 28 34.48 1.33 8.22
C SER A 28 34.03 -0.11 8.51
N GLN A 29 34.46 -0.67 9.64
CA GLN A 29 34.12 -2.04 10.05
C GLN A 29 32.61 -2.20 10.32
N ALA A 30 32.00 -1.22 11.00
CA ALA A 30 30.55 -1.23 11.26
C ALA A 30 29.74 -1.21 9.95
N ARG A 31 30.15 -0.38 8.97
CA ARG A 31 29.53 -0.32 7.63
C ARG A 31 29.67 -1.65 6.88
N ARG A 32 30.87 -2.22 6.84
CA ARG A 32 31.12 -3.54 6.22
C ARG A 32 30.24 -4.63 6.85
N MET A 33 30.09 -4.63 8.18
CA MET A 33 29.22 -5.58 8.87
C MET A 33 27.74 -5.34 8.55
N GLN A 34 27.29 -4.09 8.47
CA GLN A 34 25.91 -3.75 8.09
C GLN A 34 25.58 -4.22 6.67
N GLU A 35 26.48 -4.00 5.72
CA GLU A 35 26.32 -4.48 4.33
C GLU A 35 26.23 -6.01 4.27
N ALA A 36 27.11 -6.72 5.00
CA ALA A 36 27.04 -8.17 5.10
C ALA A 36 25.71 -8.64 5.73
N LYS A 37 25.22 -7.95 6.77
CA LYS A 37 23.92 -8.22 7.40
C LYS A 37 22.73 -7.96 6.45
N GLN A 38 22.79 -6.91 5.64
CA GLN A 38 21.75 -6.62 4.63
C GLN A 38 21.68 -7.71 3.56
N ARG A 39 22.83 -8.28 3.16
CA ARG A 39 22.93 -9.47 2.31
C ARG A 39 22.47 -10.77 2.99
N GLY A 40 22.03 -10.72 4.25
CA GLY A 40 21.58 -11.89 5.02
C GLY A 40 22.69 -12.70 5.69
N LYS A 41 23.95 -12.24 5.65
CA LYS A 41 25.05 -12.86 6.41
C LYS A 41 24.93 -12.49 7.90
N HIS A 42 25.51 -13.29 8.78
CA HIS A 42 25.53 -13.05 10.23
C HIS A 42 24.13 -12.95 10.91
N SER A 43 23.05 -13.47 10.30
CA SER A 43 21.69 -13.51 10.86
C SER A 43 21.14 -14.92 11.15
N GLY A 44 22.00 -15.94 11.11
CA GLY A 44 21.67 -17.34 11.42
C GLY A 44 21.27 -17.57 12.90
N PHE A 45 20.71 -18.75 13.20
CA PHE A 45 20.14 -19.07 14.51
C PHE A 45 21.11 -18.88 15.68
N GLY A 46 22.36 -19.33 15.56
CA GLY A 46 23.37 -19.21 16.63
C GLY A 46 23.81 -17.77 16.97
N LYS A 47 23.47 -16.76 16.14
CA LYS A 47 23.73 -15.35 16.44
C LYS A 47 22.51 -14.64 17.07
N ARG A 48 21.37 -15.33 17.21
CA ARG A 48 20.14 -14.75 17.76
C ARG A 48 20.12 -14.98 19.28
N LYS A 49 20.09 -13.90 20.06
CA LYS A 49 20.07 -13.96 21.53
C LYS A 49 18.71 -13.65 22.18
N GLY A 50 17.73 -13.17 21.40
CA GLY A 50 16.40 -12.78 21.90
C GLY A 50 15.26 -13.53 21.21
N THR A 51 14.09 -13.53 21.84
CA THR A 51 12.87 -14.20 21.33
C THR A 51 12.43 -13.63 19.97
N ARG A 52 11.56 -14.37 19.27
CA ARG A 52 10.98 -13.92 17.99
C ARG A 52 10.27 -12.57 18.15
N GLU A 53 9.54 -12.39 19.25
CA GLU A 53 8.77 -11.18 19.52
C GLU A 53 9.68 -9.99 19.85
N ALA A 54 10.79 -10.19 20.57
CA ALA A 54 11.75 -9.13 20.86
C ALA A 54 12.50 -8.64 19.61
N ARG A 55 12.81 -9.55 18.67
CA ARG A 55 13.56 -9.21 17.44
C ARG A 55 12.71 -8.44 16.43
N LEU A 56 11.44 -8.83 16.25
CA LEU A 56 10.51 -8.13 15.38
C LEU A 56 9.07 -8.38 15.85
N PRO A 57 8.52 -7.46 16.66
CA PRO A 57 7.23 -7.65 17.31
C PRO A 57 6.10 -7.92 16.31
N SER A 58 5.27 -8.90 16.63
CA SER A 58 4.10 -9.31 15.84
C SER A 58 3.12 -8.15 15.68
N LYS A 59 2.98 -7.31 16.71
CA LYS A 59 2.15 -6.08 16.64
C LYS A 59 2.65 -5.11 15.57
N GLN A 60 3.96 -4.87 15.49
CA GLN A 60 4.55 -3.99 14.47
C GLN A 60 4.35 -4.55 13.06
N LYS A 61 4.55 -5.86 12.88
CA LYS A 61 4.26 -6.54 11.59
C LYS A 61 2.80 -6.40 11.19
N TRP A 62 1.87 -6.63 12.12
CA TRP A 62 0.43 -6.52 11.89
C TRP A 62 0.03 -5.09 11.53
N MET A 63 0.54 -4.09 12.26
CA MET A 63 0.29 -2.68 11.97
C MET A 63 0.81 -2.29 10.58
N GLY A 64 2.06 -2.65 10.25
CA GLY A 64 2.66 -2.40 8.94
C GLY A 64 1.84 -3.01 7.81
N LYS A 65 1.44 -4.28 7.97
CA LYS A 65 0.61 -5.01 7.02
C LYS A 65 -0.75 -4.32 6.80
N LEU A 66 -1.49 -4.03 7.88
CA LEU A 66 -2.80 -3.38 7.77
C LEU A 66 -2.70 -2.00 7.10
N ARG A 67 -1.70 -1.20 7.47
CA ARG A 67 -1.51 0.15 6.89
C ARG A 67 -1.24 0.07 5.38
N VAL A 68 -0.43 -0.88 4.94
CA VAL A 68 -0.15 -1.09 3.49
C VAL A 68 -1.43 -1.49 2.74
N LEU A 69 -2.20 -2.44 3.26
CA LEU A 69 -3.43 -2.90 2.61
C LEU A 69 -4.50 -1.82 2.57
N ARG A 70 -4.71 -1.09 3.67
CA ARG A 70 -5.70 0.01 3.74
C ARG A 70 -5.30 1.20 2.86
N ARG A 71 -4.00 1.52 2.77
CA ARG A 71 -3.50 2.56 1.85
C ARG A 71 -3.77 2.18 0.39
N LEU A 72 -3.59 0.91 0.03
CA LEU A 72 -3.92 0.43 -1.31
C LEU A 72 -5.40 0.61 -1.62
N LEU A 73 -6.29 0.18 -0.71
CA LEU A 73 -7.73 0.33 -0.88
C LEU A 73 -8.14 1.81 -1.00
N LYS A 74 -7.54 2.70 -0.19
CA LYS A 74 -7.78 4.15 -0.27
C LYS A 74 -7.37 4.69 -1.65
N LYS A 75 -6.16 4.35 -2.12
CA LYS A 75 -5.68 4.74 -3.46
C LYS A 75 -6.60 4.23 -4.57
N TYR A 76 -7.10 3.00 -4.48
CA TYR A 76 -7.97 2.43 -5.52
C TYR A 76 -9.37 3.05 -5.51
N ARG A 77 -9.84 3.54 -4.35
CA ARG A 77 -11.07 4.32 -4.24
C ARG A 77 -10.90 5.72 -4.83
N GLU A 78 -9.77 6.38 -4.59
CA GLU A 78 -9.49 7.73 -5.13
C GLU A 78 -9.33 7.74 -6.65
N VAL A 79 -8.87 6.62 -7.24
CA VAL A 79 -8.75 6.44 -8.70
C VAL A 79 -10.02 5.79 -9.29
N ASP A 80 -11.10 5.68 -8.52
CA ASP A 80 -12.38 5.06 -8.91
C ASP A 80 -12.26 3.65 -9.52
N LYS A 81 -11.20 2.91 -9.17
CA LYS A 81 -11.06 1.50 -9.57
C LYS A 81 -12.03 0.61 -8.80
N ILE A 82 -12.41 1.04 -7.60
CA ILE A 82 -13.28 0.32 -6.66
C ILE A 82 -14.38 1.28 -6.17
N ASP A 83 -15.62 0.80 -6.19
CA ASP A 83 -16.79 1.47 -5.63
C ASP A 83 -16.78 1.50 -4.08
N ARG A 84 -17.48 2.46 -3.46
CA ARG A 84 -17.61 2.62 -2.00
C ARG A 84 -18.03 1.35 -1.28
N HIS A 85 -18.99 0.59 -1.84
CA HIS A 85 -19.48 -0.66 -1.24
C HIS A 85 -18.41 -1.75 -1.25
N MET A 86 -17.73 -1.91 -2.39
CA MET A 86 -16.67 -2.88 -2.55
C MET A 86 -15.44 -2.52 -1.69
N TYR A 87 -15.13 -1.22 -1.52
CA TYR A 87 -14.13 -0.74 -0.59
C TYR A 87 -14.44 -1.16 0.85
N HIS A 88 -15.67 -0.95 1.31
CA HIS A 88 -16.07 -1.28 2.69
C HIS A 88 -15.98 -2.79 2.95
N TYR A 89 -16.51 -3.60 2.03
CA TYR A 89 -16.41 -5.06 2.09
C TYR A 89 -14.96 -5.54 2.21
N MET A 90 -14.08 -5.02 1.35
CA MET A 90 -12.65 -5.32 1.36
C MET A 90 -11.95 -4.85 2.64
N TYR A 91 -12.33 -3.69 3.16
CA TYR A 91 -11.75 -3.12 4.36
C TYR A 91 -11.99 -4.01 5.59
N ILE A 92 -13.20 -4.56 5.73
CA ILE A 92 -13.55 -5.51 6.80
C ILE A 92 -12.77 -6.81 6.64
N LYS A 93 -12.67 -7.35 5.41
CA LYS A 93 -11.87 -8.57 5.14
C LYS A 93 -10.39 -8.37 5.44
N VAL A 94 -9.84 -7.19 5.16
CA VAL A 94 -8.47 -6.80 5.57
C VAL A 94 -8.33 -6.80 7.09
N LYS A 95 -9.29 -6.23 7.83
CA LYS A 95 -9.31 -6.27 9.31
C LYS A 95 -9.35 -7.72 9.82
N GLY A 96 -10.14 -8.58 9.17
CA GLY A 96 -10.24 -10.01 9.45
C GLY A 96 -9.05 -10.87 8.98
N ASN A 97 -7.95 -10.24 8.53
CA ASN A 97 -6.72 -10.93 8.12
C ASN A 97 -6.91 -11.95 6.96
N ALA A 98 -7.95 -11.78 6.13
CA ALA A 98 -8.19 -12.64 4.97
C ALA A 98 -7.07 -12.56 3.91
N PHE A 99 -6.38 -11.43 3.84
CA PHE A 99 -5.31 -11.19 2.86
C PHE A 99 -3.95 -11.23 3.55
N ARG A 100 -3.03 -12.05 3.03
CA ARG A 100 -1.65 -12.13 3.54
C ARG A 100 -0.79 -10.98 3.03
N ASN A 101 -0.81 -10.72 1.73
CA ASN A 101 0.06 -9.75 1.05
C ASN A 101 -0.77 -8.84 0.12
N LYS A 102 -0.16 -7.73 -0.33
CA LYS A 102 -0.77 -6.79 -1.28
C LYS A 102 -1.24 -7.48 -2.57
N ARG A 103 -0.45 -8.44 -3.08
CA ARG A 103 -0.75 -9.23 -4.28
C ARG A 103 -2.10 -9.96 -4.17
N VAL A 104 -2.29 -10.71 -3.09
CA VAL A 104 -3.52 -11.47 -2.83
C VAL A 104 -4.74 -10.55 -2.75
N LEU A 105 -4.59 -9.37 -2.14
CA LEU A 105 -5.65 -8.36 -2.13
C LEU A 105 -5.98 -7.88 -3.55
N MET A 106 -4.98 -7.55 -4.37
CA MET A 106 -5.20 -7.11 -5.75
C MET A 106 -5.88 -8.18 -6.61
N GLU A 107 -5.44 -9.44 -6.50
CA GLU A 107 -6.04 -10.58 -7.21
C GLU A 107 -7.52 -10.74 -6.81
N SER A 108 -7.84 -10.66 -5.51
CA SER A 108 -9.22 -10.75 -5.04
C SER A 108 -10.12 -9.61 -5.51
N ILE A 109 -9.57 -8.38 -5.60
CA ILE A 109 -10.27 -7.21 -6.13
C ILE A 109 -10.59 -7.41 -7.61
N HIS A 110 -9.62 -7.88 -8.40
CA HIS A 110 -9.84 -8.12 -9.82
C HIS A 110 -10.89 -9.21 -10.05
N LYS A 111 -10.82 -10.32 -9.30
CA LYS A 111 -11.80 -11.40 -9.36
C LYS A 111 -13.21 -10.91 -9.05
N LEU A 112 -13.40 -10.22 -7.92
CA LEU A 112 -14.72 -9.72 -7.52
C LEU A 112 -15.26 -8.64 -8.44
N LYS A 113 -14.39 -7.81 -9.02
CA LYS A 113 -14.79 -6.81 -10.02
C LYS A 113 -15.27 -7.50 -11.30
N ALA A 114 -14.55 -8.52 -11.78
CA ALA A 114 -14.96 -9.29 -12.95
C ALA A 114 -16.31 -9.99 -12.72
N GLU A 115 -16.48 -10.64 -11.57
CA GLU A 115 -17.74 -11.30 -11.20
C GLU A 115 -18.91 -10.31 -11.10
N LYS A 116 -18.71 -9.14 -10.47
CA LYS A 116 -19.75 -8.10 -10.37
C LYS A 116 -20.14 -7.58 -11.76
N THR A 117 -19.14 -7.22 -12.57
CA THR A 117 -19.38 -6.66 -13.92
C THR A 117 -20.08 -7.66 -14.84
N ALA A 118 -19.69 -8.95 -14.79
CA ALA A 118 -20.34 -9.99 -15.58
C ALA A 118 -21.80 -10.20 -15.18
N LYS A 119 -22.11 -10.20 -13.88
CA LYS A 119 -23.47 -10.31 -13.36
C LYS A 119 -24.33 -9.11 -13.77
N ASP A 120 -23.82 -7.90 -13.55
CA ASP A 120 -24.54 -6.66 -13.87
C ASP A 120 -24.85 -6.58 -15.38
N ARG A 121 -23.90 -6.99 -16.23
CA ARG A 121 -24.10 -7.06 -17.68
C ARG A 121 -25.16 -8.08 -18.08
N ALA A 122 -25.12 -9.30 -17.53
CA ALA A 122 -26.11 -10.33 -17.83
C ALA A 122 -27.54 -9.89 -17.47
N VAL A 123 -27.70 -9.22 -16.32
CA VAL A 123 -29.00 -8.67 -15.90
C VAL A 123 -29.45 -7.56 -16.85
N LEU A 124 -28.54 -6.66 -17.25
CA LEU A 124 -28.86 -5.60 -18.20
C LEU A 124 -29.28 -6.18 -19.56
N ASP A 125 -28.56 -7.16 -20.07
CA ASP A 125 -28.84 -7.80 -21.35
C ASP A 125 -30.22 -8.50 -21.33
N GLN A 126 -30.55 -9.19 -20.23
CA GLN A 126 -31.89 -9.78 -20.02
C GLN A 126 -32.99 -8.71 -20.01
N PHE A 127 -32.75 -7.58 -19.32
CA PHE A 127 -33.71 -6.48 -19.24
C PHE A 127 -33.93 -5.80 -20.60
N VAL A 128 -32.85 -5.56 -21.36
CA VAL A 128 -32.91 -4.99 -22.70
C VAL A 128 -33.67 -5.90 -23.66
N ALA A 129 -33.40 -7.21 -23.62
CA ALA A 129 -34.12 -8.20 -24.41
C ALA A 129 -35.63 -8.21 -24.08
N TRP A 130 -35.98 -8.19 -22.78
CA TRP A 130 -37.38 -8.10 -22.35
C TRP A 130 -38.06 -6.82 -22.84
N LYS A 131 -37.38 -5.66 -22.78
CA LYS A 131 -37.91 -4.40 -23.31
C LYS A 131 -38.07 -4.41 -24.83
N ALA A 132 -37.12 -4.99 -25.56
CA ALA A 132 -37.18 -5.08 -27.02
C ALA A 132 -38.38 -5.95 -27.46
N ASN A 133 -38.56 -7.11 -26.83
CA ASN A 133 -39.71 -7.99 -27.07
C ASN A 133 -41.04 -7.30 -26.72
N SER A 134 -41.09 -6.56 -25.61
CA SER A 134 -42.26 -5.78 -25.22
C SER A 134 -42.59 -4.64 -26.20
N LYS A 135 -41.57 -4.00 -26.79
CA LYS A 135 -41.76 -2.97 -27.82
C LYS A 135 -42.24 -3.60 -29.14
N HIS A 136 -41.64 -4.72 -29.53
CA HIS A 136 -42.02 -5.45 -30.74
C HIS A 136 -43.48 -5.93 -30.67
N SER A 137 -43.91 -6.52 -29.54
CA SER A 137 -45.28 -6.97 -29.37
C SER A 137 -46.30 -5.82 -29.40
N LYS A 138 -45.97 -4.66 -28.81
CA LYS A 138 -46.80 -3.44 -28.90
C LYS A 138 -46.91 -2.91 -30.33
N ASN A 139 -45.79 -2.84 -31.06
CA ASN A 139 -45.79 -2.40 -32.46
C ASN A 139 -46.61 -3.36 -33.34
N LYS A 140 -46.47 -4.68 -33.14
CA LYS A 140 -47.26 -5.70 -33.85
C LYS A 140 -48.76 -5.53 -33.61
N LYS A 141 -49.18 -5.32 -32.36
CA LYS A 141 -50.59 -5.02 -32.03
C LYS A 141 -51.09 -3.74 -32.71
N LYS A 142 -50.27 -2.69 -32.73
CA LYS A 142 -50.62 -1.41 -33.37
C LYS A 142 -50.82 -1.57 -34.88
N ILE A 143 -49.93 -2.30 -35.55
CA ILE A 143 -50.03 -2.60 -36.99
C ILE A 143 -51.29 -3.43 -37.29
N ILE A 144 -51.55 -4.48 -36.50
CA ILE A 144 -52.77 -5.30 -36.68
C ILE A 144 -54.02 -4.43 -36.50
N SER A 145 -54.05 -3.58 -35.47
CA SER A 145 -55.18 -2.69 -35.21
C SER A 145 -55.39 -1.59 -36.25
N SER A 146 -54.36 -1.20 -37.00
CA SER A 146 -54.50 -0.24 -38.11
C SER A 146 -55.01 -0.93 -39.37
N VAL A 147 -54.57 -2.16 -39.63
CA VAL A 147 -55.02 -2.96 -40.79
C VAL A 147 -56.49 -3.40 -40.65
N SER A 148 -56.99 -3.57 -39.43
CA SER A 148 -58.41 -3.91 -39.17
C SER A 148 -59.36 -2.71 -39.09
N ARG A 149 -58.89 -1.49 -39.38
CA ARG A 149 -59.72 -0.26 -39.36
C ARG A 149 -59.97 0.34 -40.74
N ASP A 150 -59.32 -0.20 -41.78
CA ASP A 150 -59.60 0.05 -43.20
C ASP A 150 -60.50 -1.09 -43.73
#